data_AF-A0A182LYS9-F1
#
_entry.id   AF-A0A182LYS9-F1
#
_cell.length_a   1.000
_cell.length_b   1.000
_cell.length_c   1.000
_cell.angle_alpha   90.00
_cell.angle_beta   90.00
_cell.angle_gamma   90.00
#
_symmetry.space_group_name_H-M   'P 1'
#
loop_
_entity.id
_entity.type
_entity.pdbx_description
1 polymer ?
#
loop_
_entity_poly.entity_id
_entity_poly.type
_entity_poly.pdbx_seq_one_letter_code
_entity_poly.pdbx_strand_id
1 'polypeptide(L)'
;MNIVRNDFKIMPRTIVCEDSNLRGDITISSGCVIHPCSTIIAESGPIVLGENCIVEEYATLRYRIPEDHPDYGKLTEEGTAKPLIIGPDNAFEVGCTVEALSIGERNVFECKSYVSADVTVGSGCVIGAGCRLVGKQTLPDKTIVYEDQCMQREAIDKQKTQIIQLDYLRKVLPNYHHLRKANYDPKKARAQV
;
A
#
# COMPACT_ATOMS: atom_id res chain seq x y z
N MET A 1 -10.90 3.13 26.38
CA MET A 1 -10.85 2.05 25.37
C MET A 1 -11.41 2.62 24.08
N ASN A 2 -10.56 3.24 23.25
CA ASN A 2 -11.01 3.75 21.95
C ASN A 2 -11.32 2.54 21.08
N ILE A 3 -12.61 2.33 20.82
CA ILE A 3 -13.07 1.39 19.80
C ILE A 3 -12.49 1.91 18.49
N VAL A 4 -11.41 1.30 18.01
CA VAL A 4 -10.88 1.59 16.67
C VAL A 4 -12.00 1.23 15.71
N ARG A 5 -12.73 2.24 15.22
CA ARG A 5 -13.74 2.06 14.19
C ARG A 5 -12.99 1.62 12.94
N ASN A 6 -13.11 0.34 12.63
CA ASN A 6 -12.65 -0.21 11.37
C ASN A 6 -13.68 0.15 10.30
N ASP A 7 -13.33 1.06 9.39
CA ASP A 7 -14.13 1.37 8.20
C ASP A 7 -13.36 0.90 6.96
N PHE A 8 -13.94 -0.02 6.21
CA PHE A 8 -13.29 -0.60 5.03
C PHE A 8 -14.11 -0.31 3.77
N LYS A 9 -13.60 0.57 2.92
CA LYS A 9 -14.22 0.92 1.63
C LYS A 9 -13.57 0.12 0.53
N ILE A 10 -14.21 -1.00 0.16
CA ILE A 10 -13.73 -1.88 -0.91
C ILE A 10 -14.51 -1.59 -2.19
N MET A 11 -13.83 -1.03 -3.19
CA MET A 11 -14.39 -0.74 -4.51
C MET A 11 -14.73 -2.01 -5.31
N PRO A 12 -15.57 -1.93 -6.36
CA PRO A 12 -15.85 -3.07 -7.23
C PRO A 12 -14.58 -3.54 -7.95
N ARG A 13 -14.60 -4.79 -8.42
CA ARG A 13 -13.48 -5.45 -9.15
C ARG A 13 -12.23 -5.72 -8.31
N THR A 14 -12.23 -5.34 -7.04
CA THR A 14 -11.17 -5.61 -6.09
C THR A 14 -11.31 -7.00 -5.51
N ILE A 15 -10.17 -7.68 -5.35
CA ILE A 15 -10.08 -9.01 -4.76
C ILE A 15 -9.40 -8.84 -3.40
N VAL A 16 -10.12 -9.17 -2.34
CA VAL A 16 -9.59 -9.12 -0.98
C VAL A 16 -9.81 -10.49 -0.35
N CYS A 17 -8.73 -11.21 -0.06
CA CYS A 17 -8.82 -12.49 0.63
C CYS A 17 -9.33 -12.30 2.06
N GLU A 18 -10.16 -13.23 2.54
CA GLU A 18 -10.76 -13.16 3.88
C GLU A 18 -9.73 -13.23 5.00
N ASP A 19 -8.65 -13.97 4.78
CA ASP A 19 -7.51 -14.13 5.70
C ASP A 19 -6.59 -12.89 5.79
N SER A 20 -6.93 -11.80 5.12
CA SER A 20 -6.20 -10.53 5.26
C SER A 20 -6.55 -9.83 6.58
N ASN A 21 -5.52 -9.32 7.26
CA ASN A 21 -5.65 -8.59 8.52
C ASN A 21 -5.70 -7.09 8.25
N LEU A 22 -6.93 -6.58 8.10
CA LEU A 22 -7.22 -5.16 7.87
C LEU A 22 -7.61 -4.49 9.20
N ARG A 23 -7.01 -3.34 9.53
CA ARG A 23 -7.32 -2.56 10.76
C ARG A 23 -7.32 -1.06 10.49
N GLY A 24 -8.28 -0.33 11.05
CA GLY A 24 -8.47 1.11 10.91
C GLY A 24 -9.34 1.51 9.72
N ASP A 25 -9.20 2.76 9.26
CA ASP A 25 -9.90 3.30 8.08
C ASP A 25 -9.06 3.03 6.82
N ILE A 26 -9.55 2.13 5.97
CA ILE A 26 -8.85 1.69 4.76
C ILE A 26 -9.79 1.80 3.57
N THR A 27 -9.36 2.55 2.57
CA THR A 27 -10.01 2.65 1.27
C THR A 27 -9.19 1.91 0.23
N ILE A 28 -9.79 0.90 -0.39
CA ILE A 28 -9.16 0.08 -1.43
C ILE A 28 -9.83 0.40 -2.76
N SER A 29 -9.09 1.02 -3.66
CA SER A 29 -9.59 1.40 -4.99
C SER A 29 -9.91 0.18 -5.87
N SER A 30 -10.50 0.43 -7.03
CA SER A 30 -10.95 -0.63 -7.94
C SER A 30 -9.77 -1.44 -8.47
N GLY A 31 -9.96 -2.76 -8.51
CA GLY A 31 -9.03 -3.64 -9.20
C GLY A 31 -7.77 -4.01 -8.41
N CYS A 32 -7.67 -3.61 -7.14
CA CYS A 32 -6.57 -4.08 -6.30
C CYS A 32 -6.73 -5.58 -5.99
N VAL A 33 -5.62 -6.20 -5.66
CA VAL A 33 -5.54 -7.61 -5.30
C VAL A 33 -4.82 -7.72 -3.97
N ILE A 34 -5.49 -8.27 -2.95
CA ILE A 34 -4.94 -8.47 -1.61
C ILE A 34 -4.95 -9.97 -1.30
N HIS A 35 -3.76 -10.54 -1.18
CA HIS A 35 -3.50 -11.95 -0.89
C HIS A 35 -3.86 -12.33 0.56
N PRO A 36 -4.02 -13.63 0.86
CA PRO A 36 -4.19 -14.10 2.23
C PRO A 36 -2.99 -13.73 3.10
N CYS A 37 -3.16 -13.70 4.43
CA CYS A 37 -2.10 -13.38 5.41
C CYS A 37 -1.40 -12.01 5.24
N SER A 38 -1.86 -11.17 4.32
CA SER A 38 -1.43 -9.77 4.21
C SER A 38 -1.97 -8.97 5.40
N THR A 39 -1.23 -7.95 5.82
CA THR A 39 -1.57 -7.12 6.96
C THR A 39 -1.57 -5.66 6.53
N ILE A 40 -2.70 -4.98 6.68
CA ILE A 40 -2.84 -3.55 6.41
C ILE A 40 -3.38 -2.87 7.66
N ILE A 41 -2.58 -1.99 8.25
CA ILE A 41 -2.89 -1.35 9.53
C ILE A 41 -2.80 0.17 9.37
N ALA A 42 -3.95 0.82 9.44
CA ALA A 42 -4.11 2.26 9.56
C ALA A 42 -4.11 2.64 11.05
N GLU A 43 -2.94 2.97 11.62
CA GLU A 43 -2.79 3.28 13.04
C GLU A 43 -2.89 4.79 13.31
N SER A 44 -2.15 5.61 12.55
CA SER A 44 -2.13 7.06 12.75
C SER A 44 -3.17 7.82 11.93
N GLY A 45 -3.61 7.26 10.81
CA GLY A 45 -4.57 7.90 9.90
C GLY A 45 -5.09 6.95 8.83
N PRO A 46 -6.05 7.41 8.00
CA PRO A 46 -6.66 6.59 6.96
C PRO A 46 -5.66 6.22 5.85
N ILE A 47 -5.76 4.99 5.33
CA ILE A 47 -4.97 4.51 4.19
C ILE A 47 -5.85 4.48 2.94
N VAL A 48 -5.38 5.09 1.86
CA VAL A 48 -6.03 5.07 0.55
C VAL A 48 -5.12 4.37 -0.44
N LEU A 49 -5.49 3.14 -0.80
CA LEU A 49 -4.84 2.36 -1.85
C LEU A 49 -5.37 2.75 -3.22
N GLY A 50 -4.46 3.10 -4.13
CA GLY A 50 -4.74 3.39 -5.53
C GLY A 50 -5.19 2.18 -6.33
N GLU A 51 -5.62 2.41 -7.57
CA GLU A 51 -6.14 1.36 -8.45
C GLU A 51 -5.05 0.35 -8.83
N ASN A 52 -5.46 -0.90 -9.10
CA ASN A 52 -4.56 -1.97 -9.55
C ASN A 52 -3.34 -2.23 -8.64
N CYS A 53 -3.41 -1.90 -7.35
CA CYS A 53 -2.34 -2.28 -6.43
C CYS A 53 -2.39 -3.79 -6.13
N ILE A 54 -1.22 -4.41 -5.99
CA ILE A 54 -1.06 -5.81 -5.59
C ILE A 54 -0.43 -5.84 -4.20
N VAL A 55 -1.06 -6.53 -3.26
CA VAL A 55 -0.53 -6.82 -1.94
C VAL A 55 -0.43 -8.32 -1.79
N GLU A 56 0.79 -8.85 -1.79
CA GLU A 56 1.04 -10.29 -1.72
C GLU A 56 1.04 -10.84 -0.28
N GLU A 57 1.26 -12.15 -0.15
CA GLU A 57 1.19 -12.87 1.13
C GLU A 57 2.26 -12.36 2.10
N TYR A 58 1.94 -12.27 3.39
CA TYR A 58 2.83 -11.73 4.45
C TYR A 58 3.30 -10.29 4.25
N ALA A 59 2.84 -9.59 3.21
CA ALA A 59 3.11 -8.16 3.05
C ALA A 59 2.44 -7.39 4.20
N THR A 60 3.21 -6.53 4.85
CA THR A 60 2.76 -5.69 5.97
C THR A 60 2.83 -4.23 5.57
N LEU A 61 1.67 -3.63 5.35
CA LEU A 61 1.51 -2.20 5.11
C LEU A 61 1.02 -1.56 6.42
N ARG A 62 1.83 -0.73 7.05
CA ARG A 62 1.45 -0.08 8.30
C ARG A 62 1.64 1.42 8.19
N TYR A 63 0.56 2.18 8.30
CA TYR A 63 0.67 3.62 8.40
C TYR A 63 0.78 4.05 9.86
N ARG A 64 1.99 4.42 10.25
CA ARG A 64 2.31 4.99 11.56
C ARG A 64 3.17 6.22 11.36
N ILE A 65 2.79 7.34 11.97
CA ILE A 65 3.62 8.54 12.04
C ILE A 65 4.42 8.47 13.34
N PRO A 66 5.77 8.49 13.29
CA PRO A 66 6.58 8.55 14.50
C PRO A 66 6.37 9.87 15.25
N GLU A 67 6.36 9.81 16.58
CA GLU A 67 6.10 10.94 17.48
C GLU A 67 7.13 12.08 17.30
N ASP A 68 8.33 11.76 16.81
CA ASP A 68 9.42 12.70 16.52
C ASP A 68 9.29 13.42 15.16
N HIS A 69 8.23 13.17 14.37
CA HIS A 69 8.02 13.84 13.09
C HIS A 69 7.26 15.17 13.28
N PRO A 70 7.67 16.28 12.63
CA PRO A 70 6.98 17.58 12.73
C PRO A 70 5.49 17.56 12.34
N ASP A 71 5.05 16.53 11.60
CA ASP A 71 3.64 16.33 11.27
C ASP A 71 2.80 15.76 12.43
N TYR A 72 3.43 15.17 13.46
CA TYR A 72 2.75 14.78 14.70
C TYR A 72 2.24 16.01 15.48
N GLY A 73 2.93 17.14 15.35
CA GLY A 73 2.49 18.43 15.91
C GLY A 73 1.24 19.01 15.24
N LYS A 74 0.95 18.63 13.99
CA LYS A 74 -0.31 19.00 13.29
C LYS A 74 -1.44 18.00 13.55
N LEU A 75 -1.11 16.75 13.92
CA LEU A 75 -2.08 15.73 14.33
C LEU A 75 -2.87 16.11 15.59
N THR A 76 -2.26 16.89 16.49
CA THR A 76 -2.83 17.21 17.80
C THR A 76 -3.93 18.29 17.76
N GLU A 77 -4.01 19.08 16.68
CA GLU A 77 -5.02 20.15 16.54
C GLU A 77 -6.28 19.68 15.78
N GLU A 78 -6.16 18.82 14.76
CA GLU A 78 -7.30 18.31 13.95
C GLU A 78 -7.71 16.86 14.27
N GLY A 79 -6.95 16.15 15.12
CA GLY A 79 -7.31 14.81 15.61
C GLY A 79 -7.21 13.67 14.60
N THR A 80 -6.91 13.95 13.32
CA THR A 80 -6.74 12.92 12.28
C THR A 80 -5.49 13.22 11.46
N ALA A 81 -4.56 12.27 11.35
CA ALA A 81 -3.40 12.42 10.47
C ALA A 81 -3.81 12.57 9.00
N LYS A 82 -2.94 13.19 8.21
CA LYS A 82 -3.07 13.22 6.75
C LYS A 82 -3.25 11.79 6.23
N PRO A 83 -4.16 11.53 5.27
CA PRO A 83 -4.31 10.20 4.68
C PRO A 83 -3.00 9.75 4.02
N LEU A 84 -2.63 8.48 4.23
CA LEU A 84 -1.61 7.83 3.42
C LEU A 84 -2.19 7.56 2.04
N ILE A 85 -1.72 8.30 1.04
CA ILE A 85 -2.12 8.11 -0.35
C ILE A 85 -1.07 7.22 -1.01
N ILE A 86 -1.52 6.08 -1.51
CA ILE A 86 -0.72 5.15 -2.30
C ILE A 86 -1.21 5.26 -3.74
N GLY A 87 -0.30 5.57 -4.67
CA GLY A 87 -0.65 5.71 -6.08
C GLY A 87 -1.14 4.41 -6.73
N PRO A 88 -1.61 4.47 -7.98
CA PRO A 88 -2.00 3.29 -8.75
C PRO A 88 -0.82 2.41 -9.16
N ASP A 89 -1.12 1.16 -9.51
CA ASP A 89 -0.21 0.17 -10.09
C ASP A 89 1.03 -0.15 -9.22
N ASN A 90 0.92 -0.01 -7.89
CA ASN A 90 1.97 -0.42 -6.96
C ASN A 90 1.93 -1.91 -6.64
N ALA A 91 3.10 -2.52 -6.47
CA ALA A 91 3.25 -3.93 -6.13
C ALA A 91 3.99 -4.12 -4.82
N PHE A 92 3.39 -4.85 -3.91
CA PHE A 92 3.97 -5.23 -2.63
C PHE A 92 4.15 -6.75 -2.63
N GLU A 93 5.38 -7.22 -2.86
CA GLU A 93 5.70 -8.65 -2.93
C GLU A 93 5.75 -9.31 -1.54
N VAL A 94 5.92 -10.63 -1.54
CA VAL A 94 5.87 -11.49 -0.35
C VAL A 94 6.77 -10.99 0.79
N GLY A 95 6.16 -10.76 1.95
CA GLY A 95 6.89 -10.44 3.18
C GLY A 95 7.52 -9.04 3.22
N CYS A 96 7.19 -8.14 2.30
CA CYS A 96 7.65 -6.75 2.40
C CYS A 96 6.99 -6.04 3.60
N THR A 97 7.71 -5.13 4.25
CA THR A 97 7.17 -4.25 5.30
C THR A 97 7.30 -2.81 4.87
N VAL A 98 6.17 -2.12 4.70
CA VAL A 98 6.14 -0.75 4.21
C VAL A 98 5.42 0.13 5.22
N GLU A 99 6.16 1.08 5.78
CA GLU A 99 5.65 2.08 6.71
C GLU A 99 5.66 3.51 6.15
N ALA A 100 6.15 3.69 4.92
CA ALA A 100 6.40 4.96 4.24
C ALA A 100 5.31 6.05 4.43
N LEU A 101 5.75 7.31 4.48
CA LEU A 101 4.89 8.48 4.67
C LEU A 101 3.99 8.77 3.47
N SER A 102 4.49 8.50 2.26
CA SER A 102 3.78 8.68 0.99
C SER A 102 4.39 7.76 -0.06
N ILE A 103 3.54 7.20 -0.93
CA ILE A 103 3.95 6.28 -1.99
C ILE A 103 3.34 6.76 -3.31
N GLY A 104 4.20 7.02 -4.30
CA GLY A 104 3.78 7.39 -5.65
C GLY A 104 3.15 6.23 -6.42
N GLU A 105 3.19 6.29 -7.75
CA GLU A 105 2.61 5.27 -8.64
C GLU A 105 3.65 4.30 -9.21
N ARG A 106 3.23 3.11 -9.64
CA ARG A 106 4.07 2.14 -10.36
C ARG A 106 5.34 1.72 -9.61
N ASN A 107 5.32 1.70 -8.28
CA ASN A 107 6.43 1.23 -7.47
C ASN A 107 6.37 -0.29 -7.29
N VAL A 108 7.54 -0.92 -7.17
CA VAL A 108 7.68 -2.34 -6.89
C VAL A 108 8.50 -2.51 -5.61
N PHE A 109 7.88 -3.08 -4.58
CA PHE A 109 8.52 -3.45 -3.33
C PHE A 109 8.80 -4.94 -3.38
N GLU A 110 10.04 -5.33 -3.62
CA GLU A 110 10.41 -6.74 -3.74
C GLU A 110 10.37 -7.47 -2.39
N CYS A 111 10.45 -8.80 -2.46
CA CYS A 111 10.41 -9.71 -1.33
C CYS A 111 11.28 -9.27 -0.13
N LYS A 112 10.69 -9.29 1.07
CA LYS A 112 11.37 -8.95 2.35
C LYS A 112 12.01 -7.56 2.41
N SER A 113 11.64 -6.64 1.51
CA SER A 113 12.05 -5.24 1.62
C SER A 113 11.43 -4.59 2.86
N TYR A 114 12.15 -3.64 3.46
CA TYR A 114 11.70 -2.85 4.61
C TYR A 114 11.80 -1.36 4.29
N VAL A 115 10.71 -0.63 4.48
CA VAL A 115 10.65 0.81 4.29
C VAL A 115 10.13 1.49 5.55
N SER A 116 10.95 2.36 6.12
CA SER A 116 10.66 3.09 7.35
C SER A 116 9.59 4.17 7.16
N ALA A 117 8.93 4.54 8.26
CA ALA A 117 7.87 5.53 8.28
C ALA A 117 8.27 6.93 7.80
N ASP A 118 9.54 7.28 7.95
CA ASP A 118 10.11 8.56 7.53
C ASP A 118 10.45 8.66 6.03
N VAL A 119 10.24 7.58 5.27
CA VAL A 119 10.60 7.52 3.85
C VAL A 119 9.44 7.98 2.99
N THR A 120 9.73 8.87 2.03
CA THR A 120 8.81 9.26 0.97
C THR A 120 9.25 8.57 -0.32
N VAL A 121 8.38 7.75 -0.90
CA VAL A 121 8.65 7.02 -2.15
C VAL A 121 8.01 7.76 -3.31
N GLY A 122 8.81 8.14 -4.31
CA GLY A 122 8.33 8.74 -5.55
C GLY A 122 7.55 7.75 -6.43
N SER A 123 7.50 8.04 -7.72
CA SER A 123 6.83 7.23 -8.74
C SER A 123 7.83 6.43 -9.54
N GLY A 124 7.51 5.16 -9.78
CA GLY A 124 8.32 4.28 -10.58
C GLY A 124 9.62 3.82 -9.91
N CYS A 125 9.63 3.75 -8.59
CA CYS A 125 10.74 3.22 -7.82
C CYS A 125 10.68 1.69 -7.75
N VAL A 126 11.84 1.05 -7.62
CA VAL A 126 11.95 -0.38 -7.34
C VAL A 126 12.81 -0.54 -6.11
N ILE A 127 12.28 -1.22 -5.09
CA ILE A 127 13.01 -1.52 -3.86
C ILE A 127 13.40 -2.97 -3.90
N GLY A 128 14.70 -3.22 -3.99
CA GLY A 128 15.26 -4.55 -4.14
C GLY A 128 14.97 -5.48 -2.97
N ALA A 129 15.03 -6.78 -3.23
CA ALA A 129 14.74 -7.81 -2.25
C ALA A 129 15.67 -7.72 -1.04
N GLY A 130 15.11 -7.73 0.16
CA GLY A 130 15.86 -7.62 1.42
C GLY A 130 16.45 -6.23 1.70
N CYS A 131 16.22 -5.21 0.85
CA CYS A 131 16.70 -3.86 1.10
C CYS A 131 15.99 -3.23 2.30
N ARG A 132 16.72 -2.51 3.15
CA ARG A 132 16.19 -1.87 4.37
C ARG A 132 16.39 -0.36 4.32
N LEU A 133 15.38 0.36 3.83
CA LEU A 133 15.36 1.81 3.84
C LEU A 133 14.99 2.32 5.23
N VAL A 134 15.99 2.74 5.99
CA VAL A 134 15.84 3.32 7.32
C VAL A 134 16.21 4.81 7.29
N GLY A 135 15.46 5.61 8.03
CA GLY A 135 15.71 7.05 8.21
C GLY A 135 14.93 7.95 7.26
N LYS A 136 15.08 9.26 7.46
CA LYS A 136 14.43 10.33 6.68
C LYS A 136 15.07 10.41 5.31
N GLN A 137 14.45 9.78 4.31
CA GLN A 137 14.91 9.79 2.93
C GLN A 137 13.73 10.03 1.98
N THR A 138 13.97 10.81 0.93
CA THR A 138 13.00 10.97 -0.16
C THR A 138 13.58 10.32 -1.40
N LEU A 139 12.93 9.26 -1.87
CA LEU A 139 13.33 8.60 -3.11
C LEU A 139 12.78 9.40 -4.29
N PRO A 140 13.66 9.87 -5.21
CA PRO A 140 13.19 10.49 -6.43
C PRO A 140 12.52 9.47 -7.36
N ASP A 141 11.70 9.97 -8.28
CA ASP A 141 11.04 9.13 -9.27
C ASP A 141 12.05 8.29 -10.07
N LYS A 142 11.66 7.08 -10.46
CA LYS A 142 12.49 6.15 -11.25
C LYS A 142 13.78 5.70 -10.55
N THR A 143 13.77 5.63 -9.21
CA THR A 143 14.92 5.15 -8.45
C THR A 143 14.83 3.66 -8.17
N ILE A 144 15.89 2.93 -8.48
CA ILE A 144 16.08 1.54 -8.06
C ILE A 144 17.00 1.54 -6.85
N VAL A 145 16.49 1.04 -5.74
CA VAL A 145 17.29 0.76 -4.53
C VAL A 145 17.72 -0.69 -4.60
N TYR A 146 19.02 -0.94 -4.55
CA TYR A 146 19.59 -2.29 -4.58
C TYR A 146 20.74 -2.39 -3.57
N GLU A 147 21.14 -3.63 -3.27
CA GLU A 147 22.16 -3.99 -2.27
C GLU A 147 21.79 -3.68 -0.81
N ASP A 148 22.47 -4.38 0.10
CA ASP A 148 22.32 -4.21 1.56
C ASP A 148 22.68 -2.79 2.03
N GLN A 149 23.49 -2.08 1.25
CA GLN A 149 23.86 -0.68 1.48
C GLN A 149 22.81 0.33 1.00
N CYS A 150 21.67 -0.13 0.45
CA CYS A 150 20.63 0.74 -0.11
C CYS A 150 21.18 1.72 -1.16
N MET A 151 22.03 1.23 -2.07
CA MET A 151 22.55 2.04 -3.16
C MET A 151 21.40 2.41 -4.09
N GLN A 152 21.37 3.68 -4.50
CA GLN A 152 20.36 4.22 -5.40
C GLN A 152 20.95 4.28 -6.81
N ARG A 153 20.21 3.75 -7.78
CA ARG A 153 20.52 3.90 -9.20
C ARG A 153 19.28 4.35 -9.94
N GLU A 154 19.44 5.31 -10.84
CA GLU A 154 18.35 5.68 -11.75
C GLU A 154 18.02 4.50 -12.66
N ALA A 155 16.73 4.15 -12.72
CA ALA A 155 16.21 3.11 -13.60
C ALA A 155 16.47 3.51 -15.06
N ILE A 156 17.37 2.79 -15.71
CA ILE A 156 17.65 2.96 -17.15
C ILE A 156 16.56 2.28 -17.99
N ASP A 157 15.83 1.33 -17.40
CA ASP A 157 14.84 0.50 -18.09
C ASP A 157 13.40 0.91 -17.77
N LYS A 158 12.51 0.74 -18.77
CA LYS A 158 11.07 0.95 -18.59
C LYS A 158 10.57 -0.12 -17.63
N GLN A 159 10.13 0.30 -16.45
CA GLN A 159 9.53 -0.61 -15.47
C GLN A 159 8.49 -1.51 -16.14
N LYS A 160 8.62 -2.81 -15.93
CA LYS A 160 7.71 -3.80 -16.49
C LYS A 160 6.30 -3.52 -15.99
N THR A 161 5.42 -3.21 -16.92
CA THR A 161 4.00 -3.03 -16.65
C THR A 161 3.41 -4.31 -16.05
N GLN A 162 2.96 -4.25 -14.79
CA GLN A 162 2.46 -5.43 -14.07
C GLN A 162 1.03 -5.84 -14.44
N ILE A 163 0.43 -5.22 -15.46
CA ILE A 163 -0.94 -5.47 -15.91
C ILE A 163 -1.19 -6.97 -16.18
N ILE A 164 -0.22 -7.69 -16.75
CA ILE A 164 -0.38 -9.13 -17.07
C ILE A 164 -0.44 -9.98 -15.79
N GLN A 165 0.42 -9.69 -14.81
CA GLN A 165 0.42 -10.39 -13.51
C GLN A 165 -0.90 -10.13 -12.78
N LEU A 166 -1.33 -8.87 -12.76
CA LEU A 166 -2.59 -8.44 -12.17
C LEU A 166 -3.79 -9.16 -12.80
N ASP A 167 -3.86 -9.26 -14.13
CA ASP A 167 -4.93 -9.97 -14.82
C ASP A 167 -4.91 -11.48 -14.59
N TYR A 168 -3.73 -12.07 -14.44
CA TYR A 168 -3.58 -13.48 -14.08
C TYR A 168 -4.06 -13.74 -12.66
N LEU A 169 -3.58 -12.96 -11.69
CA LEU A 169 -3.98 -13.06 -10.28
C LEU A 169 -5.49 -12.89 -10.12
N ARG A 170 -6.09 -11.95 -10.86
CA ARG A 170 -7.55 -11.74 -10.85
C ARG A 170 -8.37 -12.94 -11.30
N LYS A 171 -7.83 -13.77 -12.19
CA LYS A 171 -8.51 -14.98 -12.68
C LYS A 171 -8.33 -16.16 -11.76
N VAL A 172 -7.17 -16.27 -11.10
CA VAL A 172 -6.79 -17.45 -10.32
C VAL A 172 -7.28 -17.33 -8.88
N LEU A 173 -7.10 -16.19 -8.22
CA LEU A 173 -7.43 -16.03 -6.80
C LEU A 173 -8.88 -16.36 -6.43
N PRO A 174 -9.90 -15.98 -7.24
CA PRO A 174 -11.28 -16.35 -6.94
C PRO A 174 -11.56 -17.86 -6.98
N ASN A 175 -10.70 -18.65 -7.65
CA ASN A 175 -10.88 -20.11 -7.74
C ASN A 175 -10.31 -20.86 -6.53
N TYR A 176 -9.38 -20.25 -5.78
CA TYR A 176 -8.64 -20.92 -4.71
C TYR A 176 -8.93 -20.36 -3.31
N HIS A 177 -9.47 -19.14 -3.19
CA HIS A 177 -9.62 -18.47 -1.90
C HIS A 177 -11.02 -17.89 -1.69
N HIS A 178 -11.44 -17.83 -0.42
CA HIS A 178 -12.62 -17.08 -0.02
C HIS A 178 -12.32 -15.57 -0.07
N LEU A 179 -13.16 -14.84 -0.79
CA LEU A 179 -13.00 -13.42 -1.02
C LEU A 179 -14.04 -12.62 -0.24
N ARG A 180 -13.59 -11.52 0.39
CA ARG A 180 -14.49 -10.51 0.94
C ARG A 180 -15.25 -9.84 -0.20
N LYS A 181 -16.56 -9.66 0.01
CA LYS A 181 -17.41 -8.95 -0.95
C LYS A 181 -17.04 -7.46 -0.97
N ALA A 182 -16.97 -6.88 -2.17
CA ALA A 182 -16.87 -5.44 -2.32
C ALA A 182 -18.07 -4.77 -1.64
N ASN A 183 -17.80 -3.80 -0.75
CA ASN A 183 -18.81 -3.15 0.08
C ASN A 183 -19.14 -1.73 -0.39
N TYR A 184 -18.37 -1.17 -1.32
CA TYR A 184 -18.54 0.19 -1.81
C TYR A 184 -18.75 0.19 -3.32
N ASP A 185 -19.92 0.63 -3.77
CA ASP A 185 -20.23 0.82 -5.19
C ASP A 185 -20.38 2.32 -5.48
N PRO A 186 -19.45 2.94 -6.24
CA PRO A 186 -19.53 4.37 -6.56
C PRO A 186 -20.79 4.72 -7.39
N LYS A 187 -21.48 3.74 -8.00
CA LYS A 187 -22.74 3.97 -8.72
C LYS A 187 -23.96 4.08 -7.80
N LYS A 188 -23.94 3.49 -6.60
CA LYS A 188 -25.04 3.66 -5.62
C LYS A 188 -25.00 5.01 -4.91
N ALA A 189 -23.81 5.58 -4.72
CA ALA A 189 -23.66 6.92 -4.13
C ALA A 189 -24.21 8.04 -5.04
N ARG A 190 -24.30 7.78 -6.36
CA ARG A 190 -24.73 8.76 -7.37
C ARG A 190 -26.24 8.76 -7.64
N ALA A 191 -27.02 7.95 -6.92
CA ALA A 191 -28.47 7.78 -7.09
C ALA A 191 -29.32 8.52 -6.04
N GLN A 192 -28.86 9.68 -5.58
CA GLN A 192 -29.69 10.68 -4.90
C GLN A 192 -29.53 12.03 -5.59
N VAL A 193 -30.20 12.18 -6.73
CA VAL A 193 -30.68 13.48 -7.24
C VAL A 193 -32.08 13.23 -7.78
#